data_AF-A0A956BRC0-F1
#
_entry.id   AF-A0A956BRC0-F1
#
_cell.length_a   1.000
_cell.length_b   1.000
_cell.length_c   1.000
_cell.angle_alpha   90.00
_cell.angle_beta   90.00
_cell.angle_gamma   90.00
#
_symmetry.space_group_name_H-M   'P 1'
#
loop_
_entity.id
_entity.type
_entity.pdbx_description
1 polymer ?
#
loop_
_entity_poly.entity_id
_entity_poly.type
_entity_poly.pdbx_seq_one_letter_code
_entity_poly.pdbx_strand_id
1 'polypeptide(L)'
;FDNHYIESCWHLLRTLYDKRTPAGDSFLYKGFTIQPFSPAAGTGLSSHELNLPGCYKEVTDISAIAMFKVRREDRSAFLFEDEQEDVRILAWTTTPWTLPSNVALTVGPKINYVKVRTVSPYTGDPVSLVLAQDRLSAYFDPAGEGQPIDAYAPSDKILPYALAGTWTGNDLVGLRYEQLLPYVTSPDLEERGFRVIPGDFVT
;
A
#
# COMPACT_ATOMS: atom_id res chain seq x y z
N PHE A 1 24.52 14.68 35.90
CA PHE A 1 23.84 13.45 36.34
C PHE A 1 24.55 12.92 37.58
N ASP A 2 23.81 12.30 38.51
CA ASP A 2 24.34 11.73 39.74
C ASP A 2 24.75 10.27 39.52
N ASN A 3 25.91 9.86 40.01
CA ASN A 3 26.41 8.48 39.86
C ASN A 3 25.50 7.45 40.51
N HIS A 4 24.88 7.76 41.66
CA HIS A 4 23.96 6.86 42.34
C HIS A 4 22.72 6.56 41.48
N TYR A 5 22.27 7.56 40.71
CA TYR A 5 21.16 7.39 39.77
C TYR A 5 21.55 6.48 38.60
N ILE A 6 22.73 6.70 38.00
CA ILE A 6 23.21 5.88 36.87
C ILE A 6 23.40 4.42 37.30
N GLU A 7 23.98 4.18 38.47
CA GLU A 7 24.16 2.83 39.04
C GLU A 7 22.81 2.13 39.25
N SER A 8 21.80 2.87 39.75
CA SER A 8 20.45 2.36 39.89
C SER A 8 19.84 1.95 38.53
N CYS A 9 20.02 2.76 37.48
CA CYS A 9 19.58 2.40 36.13
C CYS A 9 20.30 1.16 35.58
N TRP A 10 21.62 1.03 35.79
CA TRP A 10 22.39 -0.14 35.38
C TRP A 10 21.93 -1.40 36.10
N HIS A 11 21.63 -1.30 37.40
CA HIS A 11 21.06 -2.40 38.18
C HIS A 11 19.70 -2.85 37.63
N LEU A 12 18.82 -1.90 37.25
CA LEU A 12 17.54 -2.21 36.62
C LEU A 12 17.71 -2.91 35.26
N LEU A 13 18.61 -2.42 34.40
CA LEU A 13 18.90 -3.05 33.11
C LEU A 13 19.45 -4.48 33.29
N ARG A 14 20.35 -4.67 34.25
CA ARG A 14 20.87 -6.01 34.58
C ARG A 14 19.78 -6.94 35.07
N THR A 15 18.87 -6.44 35.91
CA THR A 15 17.72 -7.21 36.39
C THR A 15 16.80 -7.64 35.24
N LEU A 16 16.53 -6.75 34.28
CA LEU A 16 15.78 -7.10 33.08
C LEU A 16 16.51 -8.14 32.22
N TYR A 17 17.83 -7.99 32.07
CA TYR A 17 18.64 -8.96 31.35
C TYR A 17 18.69 -10.35 32.02
N ASP A 18 18.70 -10.42 33.34
CA ASP A 18 18.77 -11.69 34.09
C ASP A 18 17.40 -12.38 34.20
N LYS A 19 16.29 -11.63 34.11
CA LYS A 19 14.94 -12.19 34.08
C LYS A 19 14.70 -13.02 32.82
N ARG A 20 13.91 -14.09 32.95
CA ARG A 20 13.62 -15.05 31.88
C ARG A 20 12.11 -15.14 31.64
N THR A 21 11.69 -15.11 30.38
CA THR A 21 10.30 -15.36 29.97
C THR A 21 9.96 -16.84 30.19
N PRO A 22 8.67 -17.25 30.13
CA PRO A 22 8.29 -18.67 30.17
C PRO A 22 8.95 -19.53 29.08
N ALA A 23 9.35 -18.90 27.97
CA ALA A 23 10.08 -19.53 26.87
C ALA A 23 11.60 -19.63 27.10
N GLY A 24 12.11 -19.04 28.18
CA GLY A 24 13.54 -19.06 28.53
C GLY A 24 14.36 -17.88 27.99
N ASP A 25 13.73 -16.90 27.34
CA ASP A 25 14.42 -15.74 26.77
C ASP A 25 14.62 -14.60 27.78
N SER A 26 15.68 -13.81 27.60
CA SER A 26 15.90 -12.58 28.37
C SER A 26 14.82 -11.54 28.08
N PHE A 27 14.40 -10.77 29.09
CA PHE A 27 13.48 -9.63 28.86
C PHE A 27 14.19 -8.49 28.10
N LEU A 28 15.51 -8.41 28.16
CA LEU A 28 16.32 -7.48 27.36
C LEU A 28 16.95 -8.24 26.19
N TYR A 29 16.58 -7.88 24.97
CA TYR A 29 17.04 -8.54 23.74
C TYR A 29 17.26 -7.53 22.61
N LYS A 30 18.02 -7.96 21.59
CA LYS A 30 18.22 -7.21 20.35
C LYS A 30 17.33 -7.79 19.26
N GLY A 31 16.60 -6.92 18.55
CA GLY A 31 15.76 -7.31 17.43
C GLY A 31 15.72 -6.23 16.35
N PHE A 32 15.14 -6.58 15.20
CA PHE A 32 14.84 -5.64 14.13
C PHE A 32 13.33 -5.44 14.09
N THR A 33 12.90 -4.19 14.24
CA THR A 33 11.49 -3.81 14.27
C THR A 33 11.31 -2.50 13.53
N ILE A 34 10.15 -2.30 12.91
CA ILE A 34 9.77 -0.98 12.39
C ILE A 34 9.55 -0.07 13.60
N GLN A 35 10.26 1.05 13.63
CA GLN A 35 10.18 2.03 14.71
C GLN A 35 9.95 3.42 14.11
N PRO A 36 9.22 4.29 14.80
CA PRO A 36 9.24 5.71 14.49
C PRO A 36 10.67 6.23 14.57
N PHE A 37 11.10 7.01 13.59
CA PHE A 37 12.47 7.50 13.49
C PHE A 37 12.48 9.02 13.36
N SER A 38 13.34 9.70 14.10
CA SER A 38 13.56 11.14 13.97
C SER A 38 14.80 11.40 13.13
N PRO A 39 14.67 11.92 11.90
CA PRO A 39 15.82 12.29 11.09
C PRO A 39 16.69 13.37 11.74
N ALA A 40 16.08 14.29 12.50
CA ALA A 40 16.79 15.37 13.18
C ALA A 40 17.67 14.85 14.34
N ALA A 41 17.21 13.83 15.06
CA ALA A 41 17.95 13.24 16.19
C ALA A 41 18.81 12.03 15.77
N GLY A 42 18.58 11.45 14.58
CA GLY A 42 19.29 10.27 14.10
C GLY A 42 19.01 8.99 14.87
N THR A 43 17.87 8.91 15.58
CA THR A 43 17.52 7.77 16.45
C THR A 43 16.04 7.40 16.34
N GLY A 44 15.74 6.15 16.68
CA GLY A 44 14.38 5.69 16.90
C GLY A 44 13.75 6.40 18.11
N LEU A 45 12.44 6.58 18.04
CA LEU A 45 11.62 7.16 19.11
C LEU A 45 10.74 6.07 19.72
N SER A 46 10.55 6.14 21.03
CA SER A 46 9.58 5.34 21.74
C SER A 46 8.14 5.78 21.46
N SER A 47 7.18 4.89 21.71
CA SER A 47 5.75 5.23 21.62
C SER A 47 5.33 6.32 22.61
N HIS A 48 6.01 6.44 23.75
CA HIS A 48 5.72 7.50 24.72
C HIS A 48 6.13 8.88 24.20
N GLU A 49 7.28 8.99 23.53
CA GLU A 49 7.75 10.24 22.93
C GLU A 49 6.83 10.75 21.82
N LEU A 50 6.22 9.85 21.04
CA LEU A 50 5.25 10.23 20.01
C LEU A 50 3.94 10.77 20.55
N ASN A 51 3.53 10.33 21.74
CA ASN A 51 2.25 10.70 22.35
C ASN A 51 2.34 11.95 23.24
N LEU A 52 3.48 12.64 23.25
CA LEU A 52 3.62 13.88 23.98
C LEU A 52 2.73 14.98 23.37
N PRO A 53 2.20 15.89 24.19
CA PRO A 53 1.39 17.01 23.70
C PRO A 53 2.14 17.83 22.64
N GLY A 54 1.51 18.05 21.48
CA GLY A 54 2.08 18.83 20.38
C GLY A 54 2.94 18.05 19.38
N CYS A 55 3.11 16.74 19.55
CA CYS A 55 3.79 15.87 18.59
C CYS A 55 2.95 15.60 17.33
N TYR A 56 1.63 15.45 17.47
CA TYR A 56 0.72 15.39 16.34
C TYR A 56 0.32 16.79 15.91
N LYS A 57 0.40 17.03 14.59
CA LYS A 57 0.09 18.32 13.98
C LYS A 57 -0.70 18.08 12.70
N GLU A 58 -1.64 18.97 12.43
CA GLU A 58 -2.29 19.01 11.13
C GLU A 58 -1.32 19.57 10.11
N VAL A 59 -1.09 18.81 9.04
CA VAL A 59 -0.22 19.18 7.92
C VAL A 59 -0.92 18.85 6.62
N THR A 60 -0.66 19.65 5.59
CA THR A 60 -1.11 19.34 4.23
C THR A 60 -0.06 18.47 3.56
N ASP A 61 -0.41 17.22 3.30
CA ASP A 61 0.45 16.27 2.60
C ASP A 61 -0.02 16.03 1.15
N ILE A 62 0.95 15.70 0.30
CA ILE A 62 0.69 15.28 -1.07
C ILE A 62 0.27 13.81 -1.04
N SER A 63 -0.90 13.51 -1.59
CA SER A 63 -1.31 12.14 -1.84
C SER A 63 -1.10 11.76 -3.31
N ALA A 64 -0.96 10.46 -3.56
CA ALA A 64 -0.81 9.90 -4.89
C ALA A 64 -1.73 8.69 -5.08
N ILE A 65 -2.23 8.53 -6.30
CA ILE A 65 -2.92 7.33 -6.75
C ILE A 65 -1.95 6.64 -7.72
N ALA A 66 -1.44 5.49 -7.32
CA ALA A 66 -0.54 4.69 -8.14
C ALA A 66 -1.32 3.62 -8.91
N MET A 67 -0.93 3.42 -10.17
CA MET A 67 -1.55 2.45 -11.09
C MET A 67 -0.58 1.30 -11.34
N PHE A 68 -0.84 0.14 -10.74
CA PHE A 68 0.01 -1.04 -10.83
C PHE A 68 -0.46 -1.96 -11.95
N LYS A 69 0.30 -2.07 -13.03
CA LYS A 69 -0.06 -2.88 -14.19
C LYS A 69 -0.04 -4.37 -13.84
N VAL A 70 -1.17 -5.05 -14.05
CA VAL A 70 -1.34 -6.48 -13.78
C VAL A 70 -0.59 -7.28 -14.86
N ARG A 71 0.15 -8.31 -14.44
CA ARG A 71 0.76 -9.25 -15.38
C ARG A 71 -0.30 -10.21 -15.88
N ARG A 72 -0.39 -10.39 -17.20
CA ARG A 72 -1.27 -11.37 -17.81
C ARG A 72 -0.68 -12.78 -17.64
N GLU A 73 -1.32 -13.57 -16.79
CA GLU A 73 -0.95 -14.93 -16.42
C GLU A 73 -2.24 -15.74 -16.24
N ASP A 74 -2.16 -17.07 -16.16
CA ASP A 74 -3.35 -17.93 -15.98
C ASP A 74 -4.20 -17.49 -14.77
N ARG A 75 -3.54 -17.05 -13.69
CA ARG A 75 -4.21 -16.59 -12.47
C ARG A 75 -4.98 -15.28 -12.65
N SER A 76 -4.55 -14.42 -13.57
CA SER A 76 -5.13 -13.09 -13.82
C SER A 76 -5.99 -13.02 -15.08
N ALA A 77 -6.03 -14.09 -15.89
CA ALA A 77 -6.73 -14.14 -17.17
C ALA A 77 -8.19 -13.65 -17.12
N PHE A 78 -8.90 -13.91 -16.01
CA PHE A 78 -10.28 -13.47 -15.81
C PHE A 78 -10.47 -11.94 -15.78
N LEU A 79 -9.40 -11.17 -15.59
CA LEU A 79 -9.43 -9.71 -15.63
C LEU A 79 -9.31 -9.16 -17.05
N PHE A 80 -8.84 -9.95 -18.01
CA PHE A 80 -8.55 -9.53 -19.37
C PHE A 80 -9.62 -10.05 -20.35
N GLU A 81 -10.21 -9.15 -21.13
CA GLU A 81 -11.15 -9.46 -22.21
C GLU A 81 -10.46 -9.57 -23.57
N ASP A 82 -9.37 -8.84 -23.76
CA ASP A 82 -8.57 -8.85 -24.99
C ASP A 82 -7.07 -8.97 -24.68
N GLU A 83 -6.26 -9.37 -25.67
CA GLU A 83 -4.82 -9.61 -25.49
C GLU A 83 -4.00 -8.36 -25.16
N GLN A 84 -4.50 -7.18 -25.52
CA GLN A 84 -3.78 -5.91 -25.43
C GLN A 84 -4.29 -5.03 -24.28
N GLU A 85 -5.30 -5.49 -23.53
CA GLU A 85 -5.94 -4.73 -22.47
C GLU A 85 -4.93 -4.37 -21.37
N ASP A 86 -4.80 -3.06 -21.11
CA ASP A 86 -3.98 -2.56 -20.01
C ASP A 86 -4.80 -2.56 -18.71
N VAL A 87 -4.68 -3.64 -17.94
CA VAL A 87 -5.33 -3.77 -16.64
C VAL A 87 -4.40 -3.29 -15.54
N ARG A 88 -4.84 -2.34 -14.71
CA ARG A 88 -4.08 -1.78 -13.59
C ARG A 88 -4.87 -1.78 -12.29
N ILE A 89 -4.23 -2.13 -11.18
CA ILE A 89 -4.80 -2.00 -9.83
C ILE A 89 -4.48 -0.61 -9.30
N LEU A 90 -5.51 0.11 -8.81
CA LEU A 90 -5.33 1.40 -8.16
C LEU A 90 -5.00 1.22 -6.67
N ALA A 91 -3.98 1.93 -6.20
CA ALA A 91 -3.74 2.09 -4.78
C ALA A 91 -3.48 3.56 -4.43
N TRP A 92 -4.02 4.00 -3.30
CA TRP A 92 -3.83 5.35 -2.78
C TRP A 92 -2.76 5.35 -1.68
N THR A 93 -1.96 6.41 -1.63
CA THR A 93 -0.97 6.64 -0.56
C THR A 93 -0.82 8.12 -0.25
N THR A 94 -0.64 8.46 1.03
CA THR A 94 -0.21 9.79 1.50
C THR A 94 1.31 9.94 1.56
N THR A 95 2.06 8.87 1.29
CA THR A 95 3.52 8.86 1.36
C THR A 95 4.11 8.37 0.03
N PRO A 96 4.06 9.18 -1.06
CA PRO A 96 4.53 8.76 -2.38
C PRO A 96 6.00 8.32 -2.41
N TRP A 97 6.82 8.84 -1.49
CA TRP A 97 8.23 8.46 -1.34
C TRP A 97 8.43 6.99 -0.94
N THR A 98 7.38 6.26 -0.54
CA THR A 98 7.44 4.82 -0.24
C THR A 98 7.21 3.94 -1.48
N LEU A 99 6.75 4.51 -2.60
CA LEU A 99 6.48 3.75 -3.82
C LEU A 99 7.71 3.00 -4.39
N PRO A 100 8.95 3.53 -4.32
CA PRO A 100 10.14 2.79 -4.76
C PRO A 100 10.40 1.50 -3.97
N SER A 101 9.96 1.42 -2.72
CA SER A 101 10.12 0.24 -1.85
C SER A 101 8.87 -0.66 -1.81
N ASN A 102 7.91 -0.46 -2.73
CA ASN A 102 6.74 -1.32 -2.82
C ASN A 102 7.15 -2.76 -3.18
N VAL A 103 6.63 -3.74 -2.44
CA VAL A 103 6.89 -5.17 -2.65
C VAL A 103 5.62 -6.02 -2.80
N ALA A 104 4.46 -5.49 -2.40
CA ALA A 104 3.18 -6.16 -2.51
C ALA A 104 2.02 -5.15 -2.54
N LEU A 105 0.86 -5.60 -3.01
CA LEU A 105 -0.42 -4.90 -2.85
C LEU A 105 -1.29 -5.69 -1.89
N THR A 106 -1.99 -5.00 -1.00
CA THR A 106 -2.86 -5.67 -0.03
C THR A 106 -4.32 -5.39 -0.36
N VAL A 107 -5.15 -6.43 -0.32
CA VAL A 107 -6.60 -6.34 -0.52
C VAL A 107 -7.34 -6.88 0.69
N GLY A 108 -8.51 -6.31 0.98
CA GLY A 108 -9.40 -6.79 2.02
C GLY A 108 -10.12 -8.05 1.53
N PRO A 109 -9.96 -9.23 2.16
CA PRO A 109 -10.51 -10.51 1.68
C PRO A 109 -12.01 -10.49 1.36
N LYS A 110 -12.78 -9.70 2.12
CA LYS A 110 -14.24 -9.60 2.05
C LYS A 110 -14.75 -8.35 1.32
N ILE A 111 -13.84 -7.46 0.88
CA ILE A 111 -14.19 -6.25 0.16
C ILE A 111 -14.51 -6.61 -1.29
N ASN A 112 -15.53 -5.98 -1.86
CA ASN A 112 -15.85 -6.10 -3.27
C ASN A 112 -15.01 -5.12 -4.09
N TYR A 113 -14.38 -5.64 -5.14
CA TYR A 113 -13.57 -4.90 -6.09
C TYR A 113 -14.23 -4.96 -7.47
N VAL A 114 -14.12 -3.88 -8.22
CA VAL A 114 -14.69 -3.75 -9.57
C VAL A 114 -13.59 -3.47 -10.58
N LYS A 115 -13.76 -3.99 -11.80
CA LYS A 115 -13.01 -3.55 -12.98
C LYS A 115 -13.81 -2.49 -13.71
N VAL A 116 -13.17 -1.37 -13.99
CA VAL A 116 -13.72 -0.22 -14.69
C VAL A 116 -12.93 -0.02 -15.97
N ARG A 117 -13.57 -0.06 -17.13
CA ARG A 117 -12.96 0.35 -18.40
C ARG A 117 -13.13 1.86 -18.53
N THR A 118 -12.05 2.56 -18.81
CA THR A 118 -12.00 4.02 -18.94
C THR A 118 -10.86 4.40 -19.89
N VAL A 119 -10.59 5.69 -20.02
CA VAL A 119 -9.35 6.22 -20.59
C VAL A 119 -8.45 6.83 -19.51
N SER A 120 -7.16 6.88 -19.80
CA SER A 120 -6.17 7.63 -19.04
C SER A 120 -6.37 9.14 -19.27
N PRO A 121 -6.61 9.95 -18.23
CA PRO A 121 -6.80 11.40 -18.40
C PRO A 121 -5.51 12.11 -18.86
N TYR A 122 -4.35 11.46 -18.73
CA TYR A 122 -3.06 12.02 -19.09
C TYR A 122 -2.64 11.70 -20.54
N THR A 123 -2.92 10.47 -20.98
CA THR A 123 -2.46 9.98 -22.29
C THR A 123 -3.60 9.84 -23.30
N GLY A 124 -4.85 9.74 -22.84
CA GLY A 124 -6.02 9.45 -23.66
C GLY A 124 -6.18 7.97 -24.03
N ASP A 125 -5.23 7.12 -23.64
CA ASP A 125 -5.26 5.70 -23.99
C ASP A 125 -6.31 4.94 -23.16
N PRO A 126 -6.99 3.94 -23.74
CA PRO A 126 -7.87 3.04 -23.00
C PRO A 126 -7.11 2.31 -21.89
N VAL A 127 -7.71 2.24 -20.70
CA VAL A 127 -7.16 1.54 -19.54
C VAL A 127 -8.28 0.92 -18.71
N SER A 128 -8.02 -0.25 -18.16
CA SER A 128 -8.92 -0.96 -17.25
C SER A 128 -8.40 -0.87 -15.83
N LEU A 129 -9.19 -0.31 -14.92
CA LEU A 129 -8.80 -0.04 -13.54
C LEU A 129 -9.52 -0.99 -12.58
N VAL A 130 -8.77 -1.61 -11.67
CA VAL A 130 -9.30 -2.41 -10.57
C VAL A 130 -9.21 -1.62 -9.27
N LEU A 131 -10.34 -1.43 -8.60
CA LEU A 131 -10.45 -0.68 -7.34
C LEU A 131 -11.61 -1.19 -6.47
N ALA A 132 -11.63 -0.81 -5.20
CA ALA A 132 -12.73 -1.14 -4.30
C ALA A 132 -14.03 -0.49 -4.78
N GLN A 133 -15.12 -1.25 -4.82
CA GLN A 133 -16.42 -0.80 -5.33
C GLN A 133 -16.93 0.45 -4.60
N ASP A 134 -16.82 0.47 -3.28
CA ASP A 134 -17.28 1.57 -2.43
C ASP A 134 -16.48 2.86 -2.63
N ARG A 135 -15.32 2.79 -3.30
CA ARG A 135 -14.47 3.94 -3.63
C ARG A 135 -14.65 4.44 -5.07
N LEU A 136 -15.54 3.83 -5.86
CA LEU A 136 -15.77 4.21 -7.25
C LEU A 136 -16.13 5.70 -7.40
N SER A 137 -17.08 6.18 -6.59
CA SER A 137 -17.57 7.57 -6.61
C SER A 137 -16.53 8.61 -6.20
N ALA A 138 -15.42 8.19 -5.58
CA ALA A 138 -14.32 9.08 -5.24
C ALA A 138 -13.42 9.40 -6.45
N TYR A 139 -13.47 8.57 -7.51
CA TYR A 139 -12.63 8.72 -8.70
C TYR A 139 -13.44 9.02 -9.95
N PHE A 140 -14.67 8.54 -10.03
CA PHE A 140 -15.53 8.68 -11.20
C PHE A 140 -16.82 9.40 -10.83
N ASP A 141 -17.17 10.41 -11.63
CA ASP A 141 -18.47 11.06 -11.54
C ASP A 141 -19.54 10.13 -12.15
N PRO A 142 -20.65 9.83 -11.44
CA PRO A 142 -21.72 8.98 -11.95
C PRO A 142 -22.25 9.37 -13.34
N ALA A 143 -22.17 10.66 -13.71
CA ALA A 143 -22.58 11.11 -15.03
C ALA A 143 -21.74 10.52 -16.17
N GLY A 144 -20.51 10.08 -15.91
CA GLY A 144 -19.62 9.46 -16.89
C GLY A 144 -19.92 7.99 -17.17
N GLU A 145 -20.81 7.36 -16.40
CA GLU A 145 -21.10 5.94 -16.57
C GLU A 145 -21.81 5.66 -17.91
N GLY A 146 -21.30 4.70 -18.67
CA GLY A 146 -21.86 4.26 -19.95
C GLY A 146 -21.68 5.26 -21.10
N GLN A 147 -20.94 6.35 -20.89
CA GLN A 147 -20.57 7.26 -21.97
C GLN A 147 -19.54 6.61 -22.92
N PRO A 148 -19.52 6.97 -24.22
CA PRO A 148 -18.56 6.43 -25.17
C PRO A 148 -17.12 6.81 -24.79
N ILE A 149 -16.32 5.80 -24.46
CA ILE A 149 -14.91 5.94 -24.06
C ILE A 149 -14.08 6.54 -25.20
N ASP A 150 -14.36 6.12 -26.44
CA ASP A 150 -13.62 6.56 -27.66
C ASP A 150 -13.82 8.05 -28.01
N ALA A 151 -14.84 8.69 -27.44
CA ALA A 151 -15.17 10.09 -27.71
C ALA A 151 -14.53 11.08 -26.71
N TYR A 152 -13.80 10.58 -25.71
CA TYR A 152 -13.18 11.41 -24.69
C TYR A 152 -12.07 12.29 -25.26
N ALA A 153 -12.13 13.59 -24.96
CA ALA A 153 -11.01 14.49 -25.11
C ALA A 153 -10.36 14.77 -23.74
N PRO A 154 -9.03 14.90 -23.64
CA PRO A 154 -8.35 15.27 -22.38
C PRO A 154 -8.84 16.60 -21.75
N SER A 155 -9.54 17.44 -22.51
CA SER A 155 -10.20 18.66 -22.03
C SER A 155 -11.50 18.41 -21.26
N ASP A 156 -12.07 17.22 -21.37
CA ASP A 156 -13.36 16.88 -20.79
C ASP A 156 -13.24 16.69 -19.28
N LYS A 157 -14.17 17.30 -18.54
CA LYS A 157 -14.18 17.27 -17.08
C LYS A 157 -14.66 15.94 -16.50
N ILE A 158 -15.48 15.22 -17.25
CA ILE A 158 -16.10 13.97 -16.83
C ILE A 158 -15.41 12.84 -17.56
N LEU A 159 -14.87 11.90 -16.80
CA LEU A 159 -14.19 10.74 -17.34
C LEU A 159 -15.24 9.66 -17.67
N PRO A 160 -15.39 9.23 -18.93
CA PRO A 160 -16.32 8.18 -19.29
C PRO A 160 -15.81 6.84 -18.78
N TYR A 161 -16.71 6.04 -18.23
CA TYR A 161 -16.34 4.73 -17.71
C TYR A 161 -17.46 3.70 -17.83
N ALA A 162 -17.08 2.43 -17.85
CA ALA A 162 -18.01 1.30 -17.86
C ALA A 162 -17.56 0.21 -16.88
N LEU A 163 -18.50 -0.33 -16.11
CA LEU A 163 -18.24 -1.48 -15.23
C LEU A 163 -18.13 -2.76 -16.07
N ALA A 164 -17.06 -3.53 -15.85
CA ALA A 164 -16.74 -4.72 -16.63
C ALA A 164 -16.66 -6.00 -15.79
N GLY A 165 -16.67 -5.91 -14.47
CA GLY A 165 -16.73 -7.09 -13.61
C GLY A 165 -16.61 -6.76 -12.13
N THR A 166 -16.95 -7.71 -11.28
CA THR A 166 -16.90 -7.59 -9.82
C THR A 166 -16.38 -8.88 -9.21
N TRP A 167 -15.49 -8.76 -8.23
CA TRP A 167 -14.88 -9.88 -7.50
C TRP A 167 -14.68 -9.52 -6.04
N THR A 168 -14.50 -10.53 -5.19
CA THR A 168 -14.06 -10.32 -3.81
C THR A 168 -12.54 -10.13 -3.76
N GLY A 169 -12.03 -9.50 -2.70
CA GLY A 169 -10.58 -9.37 -2.52
C GLY A 169 -9.86 -10.72 -2.50
N ASN A 170 -10.49 -11.78 -1.97
CA ASN A 170 -9.96 -13.14 -2.04
C ASN A 170 -9.72 -13.64 -3.47
N ASP A 171 -10.60 -13.28 -4.40
CA ASP A 171 -10.45 -13.67 -5.81
C ASP A 171 -9.25 -12.97 -6.47
N LEU A 172 -8.81 -11.82 -5.92
CA LEU A 172 -7.65 -11.07 -6.39
C LEU A 172 -6.33 -11.52 -5.73
N VAL A 173 -6.37 -12.32 -4.66
CA VAL A 173 -5.15 -12.79 -3.98
C VAL A 173 -4.32 -13.66 -4.90
N GLY A 174 -3.01 -13.39 -4.93
CA GLY A 174 -2.02 -14.11 -5.73
C GLY A 174 -1.81 -13.54 -7.13
N LEU A 175 -2.58 -12.54 -7.55
CA LEU A 175 -2.33 -11.84 -8.81
C LEU A 175 -0.95 -11.18 -8.80
N ARG A 176 -0.21 -11.32 -9.90
CA ARG A 176 1.09 -10.66 -10.10
C ARG A 176 0.91 -9.33 -10.82
N TYR A 177 1.77 -8.37 -10.52
CA TYR A 177 1.81 -7.08 -11.18
C TYR A 177 3.26 -6.69 -11.53
N GLU A 178 3.43 -5.74 -12.44
CA GLU A 178 4.71 -5.17 -12.81
C GLU A 178 5.21 -4.20 -11.73
N GLN A 179 6.50 -4.25 -11.40
CA GLN A 179 7.09 -3.31 -10.46
C GLN A 179 6.92 -1.87 -10.96
N LEU A 180 6.31 -1.03 -10.13
CA LEU A 180 5.98 0.35 -10.50
C LEU A 180 7.24 1.18 -10.83
N LEU A 181 8.30 1.03 -10.02
CA LEU A 181 9.57 1.73 -10.15
C LEU A 181 10.72 0.71 -10.09
N PRO A 182 11.23 0.23 -11.24
CA PRO A 182 12.19 -0.88 -11.29
C PRO A 182 13.63 -0.44 -10.97
N TYR A 183 13.85 0.18 -9.80
CA TYR A 183 15.17 0.65 -9.36
C TYR A 183 15.94 -0.40 -8.56
N VAL A 184 15.25 -1.23 -7.78
CA VAL A 184 15.85 -2.27 -6.92
C VAL A 184 15.09 -3.57 -7.13
N THR A 185 15.81 -4.60 -7.55
CA THR A 185 15.26 -5.94 -7.78
C THR A 185 16.29 -6.99 -7.37
N SER A 186 15.78 -8.11 -6.86
CA SER A 186 16.57 -9.31 -6.52
C SER A 186 15.79 -10.56 -6.94
N PRO A 187 16.46 -11.71 -7.13
CA PRO A 187 15.77 -12.96 -7.46
C PRO A 187 14.65 -13.32 -6.47
N ASP A 188 14.89 -13.12 -5.17
CA ASP A 188 13.85 -13.34 -4.14
C ASP A 188 12.64 -12.42 -4.31
N LEU A 189 12.87 -11.16 -4.71
CA LEU A 189 11.81 -10.18 -4.91
C LEU A 189 11.01 -10.47 -6.18
N GLU A 190 11.66 -10.91 -7.25
CA GLU A 190 10.96 -11.37 -8.46
C GLU A 190 10.12 -12.62 -8.18
N GLU A 191 10.65 -13.55 -7.39
CA GLU A 191 9.97 -14.79 -7.06
C GLU A 191 8.79 -14.54 -6.11
N ARG A 192 8.96 -13.74 -5.05
CA ARG A 192 7.98 -13.65 -3.93
C ARG A 192 7.24 -12.33 -3.86
N GLY A 193 7.77 -11.28 -4.48
CA GLY A 193 7.20 -9.94 -4.47
C GLY A 193 6.21 -9.69 -5.62
N PHE A 194 5.84 -8.42 -5.76
CA PHE A 194 4.95 -7.89 -6.80
C PHE A 194 3.68 -8.73 -6.99
N ARG A 195 3.05 -9.07 -5.86
CA ARG A 195 1.83 -9.85 -5.81
C ARG A 195 0.79 -9.24 -4.89
N VAL A 196 -0.46 -9.57 -5.14
CA VAL A 196 -1.58 -9.23 -4.27
C VAL A 196 -1.66 -10.21 -3.11
N ILE A 197 -1.72 -9.70 -1.88
CA ILE A 197 -1.82 -10.46 -0.63
C ILE A 197 -3.07 -10.04 0.17
N PRO A 198 -3.65 -10.94 0.98
CA PRO A 198 -4.77 -10.59 1.84
C PRO A 198 -4.28 -9.74 3.03
N GLY A 199 -5.11 -8.80 3.48
CA GLY A 199 -4.90 -8.09 4.73
C GLY A 199 -6.22 -7.71 5.40
N ASP A 200 -6.41 -8.20 6.61
CA ASP A 200 -7.64 -7.97 7.39
C ASP A 200 -7.74 -6.52 7.93
N PHE A 201 -6.65 -5.76 7.83
CA PHE A 201 -6.58 -4.35 8.22
C PHE A 201 -7.04 -3.39 7.11
N VAL A 202 -7.33 -3.91 5.91
CA VAL A 202 -7.85 -3.09 4.79
C VAL A 202 -9.35 -2.85 5.01
N THR A 203 -9.78 -1.61 4.81
CA THR A 203 -11.15 -1.13 5.01
C THR A 203 -11.70 -0.45 3.77
#